data_AF-A0A3D0M3V8-F1
#
_entry.id   AF-A0A3D0M3V8-F1
#
_cell.length_a   1.000
_cell.length_b   1.000
_cell.length_c   1.000
_cell.angle_alpha   90.00
_cell.angle_beta   90.00
_cell.angle_gamma   90.00
#
_symmetry.space_group_name_H-M   'P 1'
#
loop_
_entity.id
_entity.type
_entity.pdbx_description
1 polymer ?
#
loop_
_entity_poly.entity_id
_entity_poly.type
_entity_poly.pdbx_seq_one_letter_code
_entity_poly.pdbx_strand_id
1 'polypeptide(L)'
;MKIKIGSILLLIVMTTALFTGCSGKETLSVQLLKGGEVLMIASEDAETKLSTVKSENGNLLFKSVSVSENKGLFYNSYTVNVITNAAEDTAGYELLVTMPGKIAQVKDGTADGNTVTFKIENLKQESDFAAYSDSNNTSTVVIILCVLAAVGGGFIFIMKRKQG
;
A
#
# COMPACT_ATOMS: atom_id res chain seq x y z
N MET A 1 -29.05 4.88 -39.01
CA MET A 1 -27.83 5.04 -38.18
C MET A 1 -28.12 5.20 -36.68
N LYS A 2 -29.25 4.68 -36.15
CA LYS A 2 -29.69 4.92 -34.76
C LYS A 2 -29.36 3.80 -33.74
N ILE A 3 -28.94 2.62 -34.22
CA ILE A 3 -28.70 1.43 -33.38
C ILE A 3 -27.28 1.38 -32.76
N LYS A 4 -26.35 2.21 -33.25
CA LYS A 4 -24.92 2.13 -32.87
C LYS A 4 -24.54 2.89 -31.59
N ILE A 5 -25.28 3.93 -31.21
CA ILE A 5 -24.92 4.77 -30.06
C ILE A 5 -25.32 4.11 -28.74
N GLY A 6 -26.52 3.51 -28.67
CA GLY A 6 -27.00 2.84 -27.44
C GLY A 6 -26.16 1.63 -27.04
N SER A 7 -25.68 0.85 -28.01
CA SER A 7 -24.84 -0.34 -27.74
C SER A 7 -23.44 0.05 -27.24
N ILE A 8 -22.88 1.16 -27.74
CA ILE A 8 -21.59 1.70 -27.27
C ILE A 8 -21.74 2.26 -25.86
N LEU A 9 -22.83 2.99 -25.58
CA LEU A 9 -23.11 3.52 -24.25
C LEU A 9 -23.28 2.39 -23.22
N LEU A 10 -23.98 1.30 -23.58
CA LEU A 10 -24.15 0.12 -22.73
C LEU A 10 -22.81 -0.59 -22.45
N LEU A 11 -21.93 -0.68 -23.47
CA LEU A 11 -20.58 -1.24 -23.32
C LEU A 11 -19.73 -0.37 -22.36
N ILE A 12 -19.78 0.96 -22.51
CA ILE A 12 -19.09 1.91 -21.63
C ILE A 12 -19.61 1.77 -20.19
N VAL A 13 -20.93 1.72 -20.00
CA VAL A 13 -21.55 1.59 -18.67
C VAL A 13 -21.19 0.24 -18.01
N MET A 14 -21.18 -0.86 -18.76
CA MET A 14 -20.71 -2.15 -18.26
C MET A 14 -19.21 -2.15 -17.93
N THR A 15 -18.38 -1.48 -18.72
CA THR A 15 -16.95 -1.33 -18.37
C THR A 15 -16.75 -0.50 -17.11
N THR A 16 -17.54 0.57 -16.90
CA THR A 16 -17.49 1.37 -15.66
C THR A 16 -17.94 0.59 -14.43
N ALA A 17 -18.89 -0.36 -14.58
CA ALA A 17 -19.32 -1.24 -13.49
C ALA A 17 -18.27 -2.34 -13.16
N LEU A 18 -17.37 -2.67 -14.07
CA LEU A 18 -16.23 -3.58 -13.81
C LEU A 18 -15.07 -2.86 -13.10
N PHE A 19 -14.99 -1.53 -13.19
CA PHE A 19 -14.04 -0.71 -12.42
C PHE A 19 -14.45 -0.52 -10.94
N THR A 20 -15.70 -0.81 -10.56
CA THR A 20 -16.15 -0.75 -9.16
C THR A 20 -15.90 -2.05 -8.39
N GLY A 21 -15.09 -2.97 -8.95
CA GLY A 21 -14.59 -4.15 -8.25
C GLY A 21 -13.76 -3.75 -7.03
N CYS A 22 -14.46 -3.50 -5.92
CA CYS A 22 -13.92 -3.33 -4.58
C CYS A 22 -13.22 -4.61 -4.14
N SER A 23 -11.99 -4.82 -4.60
CA SER A 23 -11.00 -5.42 -3.72
C SER A 23 -10.76 -4.38 -2.64
N GLY A 24 -11.11 -4.67 -1.40
CA GLY A 24 -10.78 -3.81 -0.26
C GLY A 24 -9.34 -3.39 -0.42
N LYS A 25 -9.10 -2.09 -0.67
CA LYS A 25 -7.74 -1.58 -0.83
C LYS A 25 -7.13 -1.73 0.54
N GLU A 26 -6.29 -2.75 0.71
CA GLU A 26 -5.40 -2.82 1.86
C GLU A 26 -4.73 -1.45 1.96
N THR A 27 -4.82 -0.83 3.12
CA THR A 27 -4.19 0.44 3.42
C THR A 27 -2.97 0.18 4.28
N LEU A 28 -1.93 0.97 4.10
CA LEU A 28 -0.80 0.96 5.01
C LEU A 28 -1.30 1.27 6.42
N SER A 29 -0.84 0.50 7.40
CA SER A 29 -1.17 0.68 8.80
C SER A 29 0.03 0.40 9.67
N VAL A 30 0.21 1.21 10.70
CA VAL A 30 1.24 1.06 11.72
C VAL A 30 0.59 0.87 13.07
N GLN A 31 1.18 0.00 13.88
CA GLN A 31 0.81 -0.22 15.27
C GLN A 31 2.08 -0.22 16.10
N LEU A 32 2.13 0.64 17.11
CA LEU A 32 3.24 0.68 18.06
C LEU A 32 2.76 0.06 19.37
N LEU A 33 3.52 -0.90 19.87
CA LEU A 33 3.32 -1.51 21.17
C LEU A 33 4.48 -1.16 22.10
N LYS A 34 4.19 -1.16 23.39
CA LYS A 34 5.16 -1.01 24.48
C LYS A 34 4.89 -2.10 25.51
N GLY A 35 5.85 -3.00 25.72
CA GLY A 35 5.67 -4.13 26.64
C GLY A 35 4.45 -5.02 26.34
N GLY A 36 4.01 -5.07 25.07
CA GLY A 36 2.82 -5.81 24.64
C GLY A 36 1.50 -5.02 24.67
N GLU A 37 1.49 -3.80 25.20
CA GLU A 37 0.30 -2.92 25.16
C GLU A 37 0.32 -2.01 23.94
N VAL A 38 -0.82 -1.85 23.29
CA VAL A 38 -0.97 -1.00 22.11
C VAL A 38 -0.94 0.48 22.52
N LEU A 39 0.12 1.18 22.11
CA LEU A 39 0.30 2.60 22.39
C LEU A 39 -0.35 3.48 21.33
N MET A 40 -0.26 3.07 20.05
CA MET A 40 -0.97 3.75 18.97
C MET A 40 -1.25 2.81 17.79
N ILE A 41 -2.29 3.15 17.03
CA ILE A 41 -2.59 2.60 15.70
C ILE A 41 -2.82 3.77 14.77
N ALA A 42 -2.23 3.73 13.58
CA ALA A 42 -2.45 4.74 12.56
C ALA A 42 -2.41 4.12 11.16
N SER A 43 -3.40 4.42 10.34
CA SER A 43 -3.38 4.12 8.90
C SER A 43 -3.18 5.40 8.11
N GLU A 44 -3.94 6.44 8.46
CA GLU A 44 -3.75 7.80 7.98
C GLU A 44 -2.84 8.60 8.93
N ASP A 45 -2.01 9.47 8.33
CA ASP A 45 -1.02 10.31 9.01
C ASP A 45 -0.04 9.52 9.89
N ALA A 46 0.28 8.29 9.50
CA ALA A 46 1.18 7.39 10.22
C ALA A 46 2.54 8.06 10.50
N GLU A 47 3.10 8.75 9.50
CA GLU A 47 4.36 9.48 9.63
C GLU A 47 4.30 10.55 10.73
N THR A 48 3.28 11.41 10.69
CA THR A 48 3.11 12.50 11.66
C THR A 48 2.87 11.94 13.07
N LYS A 49 2.00 10.94 13.21
CA LYS A 49 1.68 10.38 14.53
C LYS A 49 2.90 9.70 15.15
N LEU A 50 3.61 8.86 14.40
CA LEU A 50 4.85 8.22 14.88
C LEU A 50 5.90 9.27 15.25
N SER A 51 6.05 10.34 14.46
CA SER A 51 7.02 11.42 14.72
C SER A 51 6.75 12.21 16.02
N THR A 52 5.55 12.08 16.61
CA THR A 52 5.18 12.74 17.86
C THR A 52 5.23 11.83 19.09
N VAL A 53 5.46 10.53 18.89
CA VAL A 53 5.55 9.57 20.00
C VAL A 53 6.75 9.92 20.87
N LYS A 54 6.51 10.01 22.18
CA LYS A 54 7.54 10.24 23.18
C LYS A 54 7.84 8.96 23.96
N SER A 55 9.11 8.78 24.30
CA SER A 55 9.54 7.81 25.30
C SER A 55 9.16 8.28 26.71
N GLU A 56 9.35 7.43 27.72
CA GLU A 56 9.06 7.79 29.12
C GLU A 56 9.84 9.01 29.60
N ASN A 57 11.02 9.24 29.03
CA ASN A 57 11.89 10.37 29.37
C ASN A 57 11.44 11.68 28.71
N GLY A 58 10.30 11.70 28.00
CA GLY A 58 9.73 12.89 27.36
C GLY A 58 10.37 13.28 26.03
N ASN A 59 11.43 12.60 25.61
CA ASN A 59 12.08 12.75 24.31
C ASN A 59 11.29 12.00 23.22
N LEU A 60 11.42 12.42 21.97
CA LEU A 60 10.80 11.69 20.85
C LEU A 60 11.42 10.29 20.73
N LEU A 61 10.58 9.27 20.55
CA LEU A 61 11.01 7.89 20.36
C LEU A 61 11.75 7.73 19.03
N PHE A 62 11.23 8.36 17.98
CA PHE A 62 11.80 8.35 16.64
C PHE A 62 12.51 9.67 16.35
N LYS A 63 13.73 9.57 15.83
CA LYS A 63 14.50 10.66 15.27
C LYS A 63 13.96 11.09 13.92
N SER A 64 13.60 10.11 13.09
CA SER A 64 12.97 10.33 11.80
C SER A 64 12.00 9.21 11.49
N VAL A 65 10.91 9.56 10.84
CA VAL A 65 9.93 8.64 10.28
C VAL A 65 9.68 9.11 8.86
N SER A 66 9.69 8.18 7.91
CA SER A 66 9.28 8.45 6.53
C SER A 66 8.37 7.32 6.07
N VAL A 67 7.17 7.71 5.63
CA VAL A 67 6.19 6.82 5.04
C VAL A 67 5.91 7.34 3.63
N SER A 68 6.27 6.55 2.62
CA SER A 68 6.08 6.92 1.23
C SER A 68 5.19 5.91 0.52
N GLU A 69 4.21 6.44 -0.22
CA GLU A 69 3.34 5.65 -1.07
C GLU A 69 3.51 6.13 -2.51
N ASN A 70 3.93 5.23 -3.40
CA ASN A 70 3.90 5.47 -4.83
C ASN A 70 2.72 4.71 -5.42
N LYS A 71 1.69 5.44 -5.89
CA LYS A 71 0.48 4.85 -6.44
C LYS A 71 0.41 5.09 -7.95
N GLY A 72 0.59 4.02 -8.71
CA GLY A 72 0.42 4.00 -10.16
C GLY A 72 -0.86 3.27 -10.57
N LEU A 73 -1.20 3.36 -11.86
CA LEU A 73 -2.33 2.61 -12.40
C LEU A 73 -2.09 1.08 -12.29
N PHE A 74 -0.84 0.65 -12.44
CA PHE A 74 -0.46 -0.77 -12.53
C PHE A 74 0.42 -1.23 -11.38
N TYR A 75 1.30 -0.35 -10.91
CA TYR A 75 2.30 -0.65 -9.90
C TYR A 75 2.11 0.31 -8.75
N ASN A 76 1.97 -0.22 -7.55
CA ASN A 76 2.06 0.55 -6.33
C ASN A 76 3.22 0.02 -5.51
N SER A 77 3.88 0.91 -4.79
CA SER A 77 4.86 0.52 -3.79
C SER A 77 4.75 1.36 -2.54
N TYR A 78 5.17 0.76 -1.43
CA TYR A 78 5.10 1.36 -0.11
C TYR A 78 6.46 1.21 0.56
N THR A 79 6.94 2.30 1.14
CA THR A 79 8.20 2.33 1.88
C THR A 79 7.95 2.92 3.25
N VAL A 80 8.42 2.23 4.28
CA VAL A 80 8.51 2.76 5.64
C VAL A 80 9.96 2.73 6.07
N ASN A 81 10.45 3.87 6.52
CA ASN A 81 11.76 4.01 7.16
C ASN A 81 11.56 4.70 8.51
N VAL A 82 12.08 4.11 9.58
CA VAL A 82 12.10 4.72 10.90
C VAL A 82 13.48 4.61 11.52
N ILE A 83 13.95 5.73 12.08
CA ILE A 83 15.19 5.80 12.84
C ILE A 83 14.82 6.17 14.27
N THR A 84 15.23 5.37 15.24
CA THR A 84 15.00 5.66 16.67
C THR A 84 15.98 6.70 17.18
N ASN A 85 15.58 7.49 18.16
CA ASN A 85 16.53 8.29 18.93
C ASN A 85 17.30 7.40 19.91
N ALA A 86 18.53 7.82 20.21
CA ALA A 86 19.23 7.29 21.37
C ALA A 86 18.63 7.89 22.66
N ALA A 87 18.25 7.05 23.61
CA ALA A 87 17.70 7.43 24.90
C ALA A 87 18.08 6.41 25.98
N GLU A 88 18.19 6.87 27.24
CA GLU A 88 18.25 5.98 28.40
C GLU A 88 16.85 5.47 28.76
N ASP A 89 16.24 4.74 27.82
CA ASP A 89 14.98 4.05 28.02
C ASP A 89 15.23 2.53 27.92
N THR A 90 14.69 1.78 28.87
CA THR A 90 14.81 0.32 28.96
C THR A 90 13.54 -0.39 28.52
N ALA A 91 12.48 0.36 28.21
CA ALA A 91 11.24 -0.19 27.68
C ALA A 91 11.47 -0.80 26.30
N GLY A 92 10.94 -2.01 26.11
CA GLY A 92 10.86 -2.65 24.80
C GLY A 92 9.65 -2.15 24.04
N TYR A 93 9.86 -1.71 22.80
CA TYR A 93 8.80 -1.33 21.87
C TYR A 93 8.75 -2.29 20.69
N GLU A 94 7.57 -2.46 20.11
CA GLU A 94 7.39 -3.20 18.85
C GLU A 94 6.61 -2.33 17.88
N LEU A 95 7.16 -2.09 16.69
CA LEU A 95 6.47 -1.40 15.61
C LEU A 95 6.05 -2.42 14.56
N LEU A 96 4.74 -2.66 14.47
CA LEU A 96 4.13 -3.48 13.44
C LEU A 96 3.72 -2.57 12.29
N VAL A 97 4.15 -2.91 11.08
CA VAL A 97 3.87 -2.17 9.86
C VAL A 97 3.23 -3.11 8.86
N THR A 98 1.92 -2.98 8.68
CA THR A 98 1.16 -3.67 7.64
C THR A 98 1.19 -2.82 6.38
N MET A 99 1.75 -3.34 5.29
CA MET A 99 1.79 -2.65 4.01
C MET A 99 1.03 -3.44 2.95
N PRO A 100 0.33 -2.78 2.03
CA PRO A 100 -0.37 -3.48 0.96
C PRO A 100 0.60 -4.27 0.08
N GLY A 101 0.14 -5.44 -0.37
CA GLY A 101 0.91 -6.29 -1.28
C GLY A 101 1.96 -7.15 -0.59
N LYS A 102 3.00 -7.52 -1.34
CA LYS A 102 4.04 -8.44 -0.87
C LYS A 102 5.23 -7.65 -0.35
N ILE A 103 5.67 -7.96 0.88
CA ILE A 103 6.93 -7.44 1.40
C ILE A 103 8.09 -7.96 0.54
N ALA A 104 8.84 -7.02 -0.04
CA ALA A 104 9.95 -7.32 -0.94
C ALA A 104 11.31 -7.11 -0.26
N GLN A 105 11.41 -6.15 0.67
CA GLN A 105 12.64 -5.91 1.44
C GLN A 105 12.32 -5.53 2.89
N VAL A 106 13.16 -5.99 3.81
CA VAL A 106 13.13 -5.62 5.24
C VAL A 106 14.55 -5.44 5.74
N LYS A 107 14.76 -4.40 6.53
CA LYS A 107 15.96 -4.12 7.31
C LYS A 107 15.60 -4.16 8.79
N ASP A 108 16.31 -5.01 9.54
CA ASP A 108 16.23 -5.14 11.00
C ASP A 108 14.80 -5.40 11.54
N GLY A 109 13.99 -6.11 10.75
CA GLY A 109 12.62 -6.52 11.09
C GLY A 109 12.30 -7.93 10.61
N THR A 110 11.16 -8.47 11.05
CA THR A 110 10.66 -9.79 10.64
C THR A 110 9.35 -9.63 9.89
N ALA A 111 9.27 -10.15 8.66
CA ALA A 111 8.05 -10.14 7.86
C ALA A 111 7.22 -11.42 8.09
N ASP A 112 5.92 -11.24 8.27
CA ASP A 112 4.90 -12.29 8.21
C ASP A 112 3.74 -11.82 7.32
N GLY A 113 3.55 -12.50 6.20
CA GLY A 113 2.61 -12.07 5.16
C GLY A 113 2.92 -10.66 4.64
N ASN A 114 1.99 -9.73 4.89
CA ASN A 114 2.06 -8.33 4.50
C ASN A 114 2.44 -7.39 5.67
N THR A 115 2.80 -7.97 6.82
CA THR A 115 3.12 -7.21 8.04
C THR A 115 4.58 -7.43 8.43
N VAL A 116 5.26 -6.35 8.81
CA VAL A 116 6.64 -6.37 9.31
C VAL A 116 6.63 -5.95 10.77
N THR A 117 7.30 -6.74 11.62
CA THR A 117 7.51 -6.41 13.03
C THR A 117 8.95 -5.93 13.23
N PHE A 118 9.11 -4.71 13.71
CA PHE A 118 10.38 -4.15 14.16
C PHE A 118 10.43 -4.18 15.69
N LYS A 119 11.41 -4.90 16.25
CA LYS A 119 11.64 -4.95 17.69
C LYS A 119 12.66 -3.91 18.10
N ILE A 120 12.29 -3.08 19.07
CA ILE A 120 13.09 -1.96 19.57
C ILE A 120 13.40 -2.25 21.04
N GLU A 121 14.46 -3.01 21.29
CA GLU A 121 14.82 -3.52 22.63
C GLU A 121 16.00 -2.74 23.26
N ASN A 122 16.72 -1.94 22.49
CA ASN A 122 17.88 -1.18 22.97
C ASN A 122 17.92 0.22 22.36
N LEU A 123 17.39 1.19 23.10
CA LEU A 123 17.42 2.60 22.70
C LEU A 123 18.74 3.31 23.06
N LYS A 124 19.77 2.63 23.59
CA LYS A 124 21.06 3.30 23.89
C LYS A 124 21.79 3.81 22.64
N GLN A 125 21.40 3.33 21.47
CA GLN A 125 21.91 3.78 20.19
C GLN A 125 20.75 3.95 19.20
N GLU A 126 20.97 4.79 18.18
CA GLU A 126 20.03 4.90 17.06
C GLU A 126 19.96 3.56 16.33
N SER A 127 18.75 3.16 15.97
CA SER A 127 18.47 1.97 15.15
C SER A 127 17.67 2.38 13.94
N ASP A 128 18.05 1.87 12.77
CA ASP A 128 17.44 2.20 11.48
C ASP A 128 16.70 0.98 10.95
N PHE A 129 15.38 1.10 10.88
CA PHE A 129 14.48 0.07 10.40
C PHE A 129 13.85 0.51 9.09
N ALA A 130 13.77 -0.42 8.14
CA ALA A 130 13.12 -0.13 6.87
C ALA A 130 12.35 -1.34 6.36
N ALA A 131 11.25 -1.07 5.68
CA ALA A 131 10.55 -2.09 4.92
C ALA A 131 9.97 -1.50 3.64
N TYR A 132 9.89 -2.36 2.63
CA TYR A 132 9.40 -2.03 1.31
C TYR A 132 8.46 -3.13 0.82
N SER A 133 7.32 -2.74 0.26
CA SER A 133 6.37 -3.66 -0.37
C SER A 133 6.03 -3.26 -1.80
N ASP A 134 5.80 -4.28 -2.63
CA ASP A 134 5.23 -4.14 -3.97
C ASP A 134 3.77 -4.60 -3.96
N SER A 135 2.88 -3.74 -4.44
CA SER A 135 1.44 -3.99 -4.55
C SER A 135 0.99 -3.78 -6.00
N ASN A 136 1.18 -4.80 -6.83
CA ASN A 136 0.81 -4.74 -8.24
C ASN A 136 -0.71 -4.88 -8.42
N ASN A 137 -1.29 -4.00 -9.24
CA ASN A 137 -2.72 -4.04 -9.60
C ASN A 137 -2.95 -5.03 -10.75
N THR A 138 -2.59 -6.31 -10.58
CA THR A 138 -2.71 -7.34 -11.62
C THR A 138 -4.13 -7.43 -12.17
N SER A 139 -5.15 -7.32 -11.31
CA SER A 139 -6.56 -7.32 -11.72
C SER A 139 -6.89 -6.16 -12.67
N THR A 140 -6.37 -4.96 -12.40
CA THR A 140 -6.55 -3.78 -13.27
C THR A 140 -5.93 -4.00 -14.64
N VAL A 141 -4.73 -4.60 -14.70
CA VAL A 141 -4.06 -4.96 -15.96
C VAL A 141 -4.94 -5.92 -16.77
N VAL A 142 -5.45 -6.97 -16.15
CA VAL A 142 -6.30 -7.98 -16.82
C VAL A 142 -7.57 -7.34 -17.38
N ILE A 143 -8.25 -6.47 -16.60
CA ILE A 143 -9.46 -5.78 -17.05
C ILE A 143 -9.17 -4.92 -18.30
N ILE A 144 -8.09 -4.14 -18.27
CA ILE A 144 -7.71 -3.29 -19.40
C ILE A 144 -7.43 -4.13 -20.65
N LEU A 145 -6.71 -5.25 -20.51
CA LEU A 145 -6.45 -6.17 -21.63
C LEU A 145 -7.74 -6.74 -22.23
N CYS A 146 -8.70 -7.15 -21.39
CA CYS A 146 -10.00 -7.65 -21.86
C CYS A 146 -10.78 -6.57 -22.64
N VAL A 147 -10.80 -5.33 -22.16
CA VAL A 147 -11.47 -4.20 -22.85
C VAL A 147 -10.82 -3.92 -24.19
N LEU A 148 -9.49 -3.88 -24.25
CA LEU A 148 -8.76 -3.66 -25.50
C LEU A 148 -9.03 -4.76 -26.54
N ALA A 149 -9.08 -6.03 -26.11
CA ALA A 149 -9.41 -7.15 -26.99
C ALA A 149 -10.83 -7.06 -27.55
N ALA A 150 -11.82 -6.67 -26.72
CA ALA A 150 -13.20 -6.50 -27.15
C ALA A 150 -13.36 -5.38 -28.18
N VAL A 151 -12.71 -4.22 -27.96
CA VAL A 151 -12.74 -3.09 -28.90
C VAL A 151 -12.05 -3.45 -30.21
N GLY A 152 -10.87 -4.06 -30.15
CA GLY A 152 -10.13 -4.51 -31.34
C GLY A 152 -10.91 -5.55 -32.16
N GLY A 153 -11.47 -6.57 -31.50
CA GLY A 153 -12.30 -7.58 -32.14
C GLY A 153 -13.56 -6.98 -32.78
N GLY A 154 -14.24 -6.07 -32.08
CA GLY A 154 -15.41 -5.36 -32.61
C GLY A 154 -15.07 -4.50 -33.84
N PHE A 155 -13.93 -3.82 -33.84
CA PHE A 155 -13.47 -3.03 -34.99
C PHE A 155 -13.18 -3.92 -36.21
N ILE A 156 -12.44 -5.02 -36.02
CA ILE A 156 -12.16 -6.00 -37.09
C ILE A 156 -13.45 -6.59 -37.65
N PHE A 157 -14.39 -6.96 -36.78
CA PHE A 157 -15.69 -7.50 -37.19
C PHE A 157 -16.48 -6.51 -38.05
N ILE A 158 -16.52 -5.23 -37.65
CA ILE A 158 -17.20 -4.17 -38.42
C ILE A 158 -16.51 -3.95 -39.78
N MET A 159 -15.18 -3.95 -39.83
CA MET A 159 -14.43 -3.80 -41.09
C MET A 159 -14.70 -4.94 -42.06
N LYS A 160 -14.66 -6.20 -41.60
CA LYS A 160 -14.95 -7.37 -42.43
C LYS A 160 -16.37 -7.34 -43.00
N ARG A 161 -17.35 -6.90 -42.20
CA ARG A 161 -18.75 -6.77 -42.65
C ARG A 161 -18.98 -5.62 -43.64
N LYS A 162 -18.01 -4.73 -43.83
CA LYS A 162 -18.12 -3.61 -44.77
C LYS A 162 -17.51 -3.92 -46.15
N GLN A 163 -16.72 -4.99 -46.25
CA GLN A 163 -16.03 -5.42 -47.47
C GLN A 163 -16.73 -6.57 -48.21
N GLY A 164 -17.73 -7.22 -47.59
CA GLY A 164 -18.66 -8.15 -48.24
C GLY A 164 -20.06 -7.59 -48.22
#